data_AF-A0A9D7GFK6-F1
#
_entry.id   AF-A0A9D7GFK6-F1
#
_cell.length_a   1.000
_cell.length_b   1.000
_cell.length_c   1.000
_cell.angle_alpha   90.00
_cell.angle_beta   90.00
_cell.angle_gamma   90.00
#
_symmetry.space_group_name_H-M   'P 1'
#
loop_
_entity.id
_entity.type
_entity.pdbx_description
1 polymer ?
#
loop_
_entity_poly.entity_id
_entity_poly.type
_entity_poly.pdbx_seq_one_letter_code
_entity_poly.pdbx_strand_id
1 'polypeptide(L)'
;KILLYHRSENSRYKPNEFGLVAGNVEENESCIQAIIREANEEVGIVICENDLEISFYFCIDKKIMKKVLIYSTKQQIGKVKLTIMNLKNAKNLLGTQYLNCQLIQ
;
A
#
# COMPACT_ATOMS: atom_id res chain seq x y z
N LYS A 1 -11.69 -2.94 7.63
CA LYS A 1 -10.44 -3.74 7.61
C LYS A 1 -9.40 -2.91 6.84
N ILE A 2 -8.12 -2.96 7.21
CA ILE A 2 -7.05 -2.20 6.54
C ILE A 2 -6.10 -3.20 5.86
N LEU A 3 -5.72 -2.94 4.61
CA LEU A 3 -4.71 -3.73 3.93
C LEU A 3 -3.33 -3.29 4.38
N LEU A 4 -2.52 -4.25 4.84
CA LEU A 4 -1.11 -4.05 5.12
C LEU A 4 -0.31 -5.03 4.26
N TYR A 5 0.78 -4.56 3.68
CA TYR A 5 1.72 -5.42 2.97
C TYR A 5 2.91 -5.77 3.86
N HIS A 6 3.45 -6.97 3.67
CA HIS A 6 4.66 -7.41 4.34
C HIS A 6 5.86 -7.02 3.49
N ARG A 7 6.78 -6.23 4.06
CA ARG A 7 7.98 -5.80 3.33
C ARG A 7 8.93 -6.98 3.11
N SER A 8 9.61 -6.98 1.96
CA SER A 8 10.65 -7.97 1.68
C SER A 8 11.82 -7.84 2.67
N GLU A 9 12.55 -8.94 2.86
CA GLU A 9 13.79 -8.95 3.65
C GLU A 9 14.85 -7.98 3.09
N ASN A 10 14.79 -7.70 1.78
CA ASN A 10 15.69 -6.81 1.07
C ASN A 10 15.21 -5.35 1.04
N SER A 11 14.11 -5.02 1.73
CA SER A 11 13.61 -3.65 1.82
C SER A 11 14.65 -2.75 2.48
N ARG A 12 14.93 -1.60 1.85
CA ARG A 12 15.81 -0.55 2.41
C ARG A 12 15.25 0.05 3.70
N TYR A 13 13.94 0.00 3.89
CA TYR A 13 13.25 0.56 5.05
C TYR A 13 12.43 -0.52 5.75
N LYS A 14 12.71 -0.76 7.03
CA LYS A 14 11.98 -1.68 7.90
C LYS A 14 11.67 -3.05 7.25
N PRO A 15 12.71 -3.82 6.87
CA PRO A 15 12.53 -5.15 6.29
C PRO A 15 11.77 -6.08 7.25
N ASN A 16 10.96 -7.00 6.70
CA ASN A 16 10.12 -7.94 7.44
C ASN A 16 9.06 -7.31 8.39
N GLU A 17 8.74 -6.03 8.23
CA GLU A 17 7.64 -5.37 8.93
C GLU A 17 6.38 -5.22 8.04
N PHE A 18 5.21 -5.26 8.67
CA PHE A 18 3.95 -4.90 8.02
C PHE A 18 3.80 -3.38 7.95
N GLY A 19 3.28 -2.88 6.82
CA GLY A 19 3.00 -1.46 6.67
C GLY A 19 1.93 -1.16 5.62
N LEU A 20 1.56 0.11 5.54
CA LEU A 20 0.80 0.64 4.41
C LEU A 20 1.72 0.74 3.19
N VAL A 21 1.19 0.44 2.02
CA VAL A 21 1.81 0.77 0.73
C VAL A 21 2.15 2.26 0.74
N ALA A 22 3.40 2.59 0.46
CA ALA A 22 3.88 3.96 0.53
C ALA A 22 5.20 4.12 -0.24
N GLY A 23 5.33 5.26 -0.91
CA GLY A 23 6.57 5.66 -1.55
C GLY A 23 6.69 7.17 -1.67
N ASN A 24 7.79 7.60 -2.27
CA ASN A 24 8.01 9.02 -2.53
C ASN A 24 7.31 9.42 -3.84
N VAL A 25 6.94 10.69 -3.93
CA VAL A 25 6.54 11.30 -5.19
C VAL A 25 7.81 11.55 -6.02
N GLU A 26 7.85 11.02 -7.22
CA GLU A 26 8.93 11.21 -8.18
C GLU A 26 8.77 12.50 -9.00
N GLU A 27 9.79 12.86 -9.79
CA GLU A 27 9.70 14.01 -10.67
C GLU A 27 8.62 13.80 -11.75
N ASN A 28 7.83 14.85 -12.01
CA ASN A 28 6.76 14.87 -13.01
C ASN A 28 5.53 13.98 -12.71
N GLU A 29 5.35 13.53 -11.46
CA GLU A 29 4.10 12.92 -11.01
C GLU A 29 3.41 13.70 -9.88
N SER A 30 2.08 13.57 -9.81
CA SER A 30 1.28 14.04 -8.69
C SER A 30 1.31 13.02 -7.54
N CYS A 31 0.90 13.44 -6.34
CA CYS A 31 0.79 12.52 -5.20
C CYS A 31 -0.21 11.37 -5.43
N ILE A 32 -1.23 11.60 -6.26
CA ILE A 32 -2.23 10.60 -6.65
C ILE A 32 -1.59 9.56 -7.58
N GLN A 33 -0.88 10.03 -8.62
CA GLN A 33 -0.16 9.15 -9.53
C GLN A 33 0.88 8.30 -8.79
N ALA A 34 1.61 8.90 -7.84
CA ALA A 34 2.58 8.20 -7.01
C ALA A 34 1.95 7.03 -6.24
N ILE A 35 0.85 7.25 -5.50
CA ILE A 35 0.24 6.17 -4.71
C ILE A 35 -0.38 5.06 -5.58
N ILE A 36 -0.88 5.39 -6.77
CA ILE A 36 -1.37 4.40 -7.75
C ILE A 36 -0.20 3.56 -8.28
N ARG A 37 0.93 4.19 -8.62
CA ARG A 37 2.16 3.51 -9.07
C ARG A 37 2.72 2.59 -7.99
N GLU A 38 2.91 3.09 -6.78
CA GLU A 38 3.44 2.31 -5.65
C GLU A 38 2.54 1.12 -5.31
N ALA A 39 1.21 1.28 -5.35
CA ALA A 39 0.28 0.17 -5.14
C ALA A 39 0.40 -0.92 -6.22
N ASN A 40 0.69 -0.54 -7.46
CA ASN A 40 0.94 -1.49 -8.53
C ASN A 40 2.30 -2.19 -8.34
N GLU A 41 3.37 -1.44 -8.11
CA GLU A 41 4.74 -1.95 -8.00
C GLU A 41 4.94 -2.85 -6.77
N GLU A 42 4.44 -2.44 -5.59
CA GLU A 42 4.67 -3.18 -4.35
C GLU A 42 3.75 -4.40 -4.19
N VAL A 43 2.49 -4.30 -4.62
CA VAL A 43 1.45 -5.31 -4.31
C VAL A 43 0.54 -5.70 -5.48
N GLY A 44 0.74 -5.14 -6.68
CA GLY A 44 -0.02 -5.50 -7.88
C GLY A 44 -1.48 -5.03 -7.88
N ILE A 45 -1.80 -3.97 -7.14
CA ILE A 45 -3.16 -3.42 -7.05
C ILE A 45 -3.30 -2.23 -8.00
N VAL A 46 -4.35 -2.25 -8.82
CA VAL A 46 -4.77 -1.09 -9.61
C VAL A 46 -5.83 -0.33 -8.82
N ILE A 47 -5.55 0.95 -8.57
CA ILE A 47 -6.46 1.88 -7.89
C ILE A 47 -7.00 2.85 -8.93
N CYS A 48 -8.32 3.08 -8.91
CA CYS A 48 -8.94 4.15 -9.69
C CYS A 48 -8.72 5.48 -8.97
N GLU A 49 -8.22 6.49 -9.69
CA GLU A 49 -8.00 7.83 -9.14
C GLU A 49 -9.27 8.43 -8.51
N ASN A 50 -10.44 8.21 -9.13
CA ASN A 50 -11.72 8.74 -8.63
C ASN A 50 -12.18 8.13 -7.30
N ASP A 51 -11.58 7.01 -6.87
CA ASP A 51 -11.90 6.35 -5.59
C ASP A 51 -10.95 6.76 -4.46
N LEU A 52 -9.92 7.55 -4.76
CA LEU A 52 -8.96 8.02 -3.76
C LEU A 52 -9.50 9.25 -3.02
N GLU A 53 -9.56 9.13 -1.70
CA GLU A 53 -9.88 10.23 -0.79
C GLU A 53 -8.67 10.47 0.13
N ILE A 54 -8.27 11.73 0.31
CA ILE A 54 -7.24 12.07 1.31
C ILE A 54 -7.85 11.88 2.70
N SER A 55 -7.38 10.88 3.45
CA SER A 55 -7.82 10.66 4.82
C SER A 55 -7.03 11.50 5.82
N PHE A 56 -5.74 11.71 5.56
CA PHE A 56 -4.85 12.40 6.49
C PHE A 56 -3.64 13.01 5.79
N TYR A 57 -3.13 14.13 6.30
CA TYR A 57 -1.87 14.70 5.85
C TYR A 57 -1.10 15.30 7.03
N PHE A 58 0.22 15.19 7.00
CA PHE A 58 1.07 15.78 8.04
C PHE A 58 2.47 16.08 7.51
N CYS A 59 3.18 16.98 8.18
CA CYS A 59 4.58 17.29 7.90
C CYS A 59 5.46 16.57 8.92
N ILE A 60 6.42 15.78 8.41
CA ILE A 60 7.38 15.04 9.25
C ILE A 60 8.57 15.94 9.59
N ASP A 61 9.06 16.70 8.61
CA ASP A 61 10.20 17.58 8.80
C ASP A 61 9.97 18.92 8.08
N LYS A 62 9.87 19.99 8.88
CA LYS A 62 9.63 21.34 8.40
C LYS A 62 10.84 21.97 7.72
N LYS A 63 12.06 21.52 8.01
CA LYS A 63 13.28 22.08 7.40
C LYS A 63 13.40 21.67 5.95
N ILE A 64 13.11 20.40 5.66
CA ILE A 64 13.11 19.86 4.29
C ILE A 64 11.71 19.82 3.66
N MET A 65 10.70 20.35 4.36
CA MET A 65 9.30 20.36 3.95
C MET A 65 8.75 18.98 3.56
N LYS A 66 9.19 17.93 4.26
CA LYS A 66 8.72 16.56 4.01
C LYS A 66 7.29 16.39 4.51
N LYS A 67 6.38 16.13 3.58
CA LYS A 67 4.96 15.90 3.83
C LYS A 67 4.60 14.46 3.51
N VAL A 68 3.64 13.91 4.27
CA VAL A 68 3.03 12.61 4.02
C VAL A 68 1.55 12.83 3.81
N LEU A 69 1.04 12.26 2.73
CA LEU A 69 -0.39 12.20 2.42
C LEU A 69 -0.81 10.73 2.51
N ILE A 70 -1.87 10.47 3.25
CA ILE A 70 -2.49 9.16 3.37
C ILE A 70 -3.81 9.20 2.63
N TYR A 71 -3.96 8.27 1.70
CA TYR A 71 -5.19 8.08 0.95
C TYR A 71 -5.93 6.84 1.43
N SER A 72 -7.25 6.91 1.43
CA SER A 72 -8.15 5.77 1.51
C SER A 72 -8.79 5.54 0.15
N THR A 73 -8.98 4.28 -0.21
CA THR A 73 -9.82 3.90 -1.35
C THR A 73 -10.83 2.85 -0.93
N LYS A 74 -12.04 2.95 -1.49
CA LYS A 74 -13.14 1.98 -1.27
C LYS A 74 -13.09 0.82 -2.27
N GLN A 75 -12.36 0.97 -3.38
CA GLN A 75 -12.39 0.01 -4.49
C GLN A 75 -10.97 -0.28 -4.99
N GLN A 76 -10.70 -1.57 -5.23
CA GLN A 76 -9.44 -2.07 -5.74
C GLN A 76 -9.75 -3.02 -6.89
N ILE A 77 -9.11 -2.82 -8.04
CA ILE A 77 -9.16 -3.75 -9.17
C ILE A 77 -7.80 -4.45 -9.23
N GLY A 78 -7.76 -5.78 -9.07
CA GLY A 78 -6.50 -6.53 -9.18
C GLY A 78 -6.44 -7.79 -8.35
N LYS A 79 -5.42 -8.62 -8.62
CA LYS A 79 -5.05 -9.78 -7.81
C LYS A 79 -4.08 -9.33 -6.73
N VAL A 80 -4.55 -9.15 -5.51
CA VAL A 80 -3.65 -8.94 -4.37
C VAL A 80 -2.92 -10.25 -4.13
N LYS A 81 -1.58 -10.25 -4.17
CA LYS A 81 -0.76 -11.34 -3.65
C LYS A 81 -0.82 -11.26 -2.12
N LEU A 82 -1.88 -11.81 -1.54
CA LEU A 82 -2.11 -11.79 -0.10
C LEU A 82 -1.30 -12.89 0.58
N THR A 83 -0.28 -12.48 1.35
CA THR A 83 0.19 -13.31 2.46
C THR A 83 -0.75 -13.06 3.63
N ILE A 84 -1.80 -13.88 3.75
CA ILE A 84 -2.73 -13.80 4.90
C ILE A 84 -1.98 -14.32 6.12
N MET A 85 -1.49 -13.43 6.98
CA MET A 85 -1.05 -13.83 8.30
C MET A 85 -2.24 -13.90 9.26
N ASN A 86 -2.47 -15.08 9.80
CA ASN A 86 -3.43 -15.26 10.89
C ASN A 86 -2.85 -14.60 12.15
N LEU A 87 -3.41 -13.46 12.57
CA LEU A 87 -2.97 -12.63 13.71
C LEU A 87 -2.96 -13.36 15.07
N LYS A 88 -3.36 -14.64 15.13
CA LYS A 88 -3.37 -15.43 16.35
C LYS A 88 -2.06 -16.17 16.66
N ASN A 89 -1.16 -16.41 15.70
CA ASN A 89 0.11 -17.12 15.95
C ASN A 89 1.18 -16.81 14.90
N ALA A 90 2.09 -15.88 15.20
CA ALA A 90 3.21 -15.47 14.34
C ALA A 90 4.34 -16.52 14.29
N LYS A 91 4.07 -17.75 13.84
CA LYS A 91 5.12 -18.77 13.69
C LYS A 91 5.12 -19.64 12.43
N ASN A 92 4.15 -19.59 11.52
CA ASN A 92 4.23 -20.39 10.28
C ASN A 92 3.62 -19.68 9.06
N LEU A 93 4.43 -19.51 8.01
CA LEU A 93 3.99 -19.08 6.68
C LEU A 93 3.18 -20.19 6.01
N LEU A 94 1.88 -19.97 5.84
CA LEU A 94 0.96 -20.90 5.15
C LEU A 94 0.69 -20.42 3.72
N GLY A 95 1.73 -20.46 2.88
CA GLY A 95 1.58 -20.37 1.42
C GLY A 95 1.16 -19.00 0.84
N THR A 96 1.31 -18.89 -0.48
CA THR A 96 0.84 -17.74 -1.28
C THR A 96 -0.55 -18.06 -1.82
N GLN A 97 -1.56 -17.23 -1.53
CA GLN A 97 -2.87 -17.32 -2.17
C GLN A 97 -3.15 -16.05 -2.98
N TYR A 98 -3.66 -16.22 -4.20
CA TYR A 98 -4.15 -15.13 -5.03
C TYR A 98 -5.66 -15.00 -4.83
N LEU A 99 -6.13 -13.89 -4.24
CA LEU A 99 -7.56 -13.61 -4.14
C LEU A 99 -7.97 -12.78 -5.36
N ASN A 100 -8.91 -13.29 -6.17
CA ASN A 100 -9.59 -12.48 -7.18
C ASN A 100 -10.61 -11.59 -6.45
N CYS A 101 -10.33 -10.29 -6.33
CA CYS A 101 -11.38 -9.32 -6.02
C CYS A 101 -12.07 -8.92 -7.33
N GLN A 102 -13.26 -9.46 -7.58
CA GLN A 102 -14.15 -8.95 -8.62
C GLN A 102 -15.13 -7.93 -8.03
N LEU A 103 -15.43 -6.94 -8.86
CA LEU A 103 -16.43 -5.88 -8.65
C LEU A 103 -17.71 -6.42 -8.00
N ILE A 104 -18.07 -5.88 -6.84
CA ILE A 104 -19.47 -5.86 -6.42
C ILE A 104 -19.91 -4.41 -6.60
N GLN A 105 -20.83 -4.20 -7.54
CA GLN A 105 -21.53 -2.94 -7.77
C GLN A 105 -22.40 -2.57 -6.58
#